data_AF-A0AAW8DSR0-F1
#
_entry.id   AF-A0AAW8DSR0-F1
#
_cell.length_a   1.000
_cell.length_b   1.000
_cell.length_c   1.000
_cell.angle_alpha   90.00
_cell.angle_beta   90.00
_cell.angle_gamma   90.00
#
_symmetry.space_group_name_H-M   'P 1'
#
loop_
_entity.id
_entity.type
_entity.pdbx_description
1 polymer ?
#
loop_
_entity_poly.entity_id
_entity_poly.type
_entity_poly.pdbx_seq_one_letter_code
_entity_poly.pdbx_strand_id
1 'polypeptide(L)'
;METEKLLGHVEAALAGIKHPAFFEDERSFQGELLVMLRKTIPDHVLPEGAVIQQEYQKRLATHGLRIRPDIIIHAPYDPSRHGGRDEGNFLVIALKRQASAAKAAEDFTSLGRMMDVLNYPAGVFINIASLKTHAEVLPPELKDRITCFAISRGDEGQITIRRD
;
A
#
# COMPACT_ATOMS: atom_id res chain seq x y z
N MET A 1 8.38 -13.46 -7.95
CA MET A 1 8.83 -12.24 -7.24
C MET A 1 8.76 -12.54 -5.75
N GLU A 2 9.84 -12.35 -5.01
CA GLU A 2 9.77 -12.45 -3.54
C GLU A 2 9.12 -11.17 -3.03
N THR A 3 7.92 -11.26 -2.44
CA THR A 3 7.20 -10.13 -1.82
C THR A 3 8.13 -9.28 -0.96
N GLU A 4 9.09 -9.89 -0.27
CA GLU A 4 10.09 -9.21 0.55
C GLU A 4 10.94 -8.20 -0.23
N LYS A 5 11.35 -8.50 -1.46
CA LYS A 5 12.11 -7.55 -2.29
C LYS A 5 11.28 -6.31 -2.59
N LEU A 6 10.00 -6.52 -2.93
CA LEU A 6 9.08 -5.42 -3.20
C LEU A 6 8.84 -4.57 -1.95
N LEU A 7 8.69 -5.20 -0.78
CA LEU A 7 8.56 -4.51 0.51
C LEU A 7 9.80 -3.69 0.86
N GLY A 8 11.01 -4.19 0.57
CA GLY A 8 12.25 -3.43 0.71
C GLY A 8 12.28 -2.16 -0.16
N HIS A 9 11.72 -2.22 -1.37
CA HIS A 9 11.57 -1.02 -2.20
C HIS A 9 10.48 -0.07 -1.71
N VAL A 10 9.39 -0.58 -1.11
CA VAL A 10 8.39 0.27 -0.44
C VAL A 10 9.03 1.03 0.72
N GLU A 11 9.85 0.37 1.54
CA GLU A 11 10.60 1.01 2.62
C GLU A 11 11.59 2.07 2.10
N ALA A 12 12.31 1.77 1.01
CA ALA A 12 13.19 2.73 0.35
C ALA A 12 12.43 3.93 -0.24
N ALA A 13 11.23 3.70 -0.80
CA ALA A 13 10.36 4.76 -1.30
C ALA A 13 9.92 5.69 -0.17
N LEU A 14 9.47 5.13 0.95
CA LEU A 14 9.10 5.86 2.16
C LEU A 14 10.25 6.73 2.68
N ALA A 15 11.48 6.19 2.71
CA ALA A 15 12.66 6.92 3.18
C ALA A 15 13.02 8.15 2.32
N GLY A 16 12.57 8.18 1.07
CA GLY A 16 12.78 9.32 0.17
C GLY A 16 11.80 10.49 0.37
N ILE A 17 10.70 10.29 1.09
CA ILE A 17 9.67 11.32 1.31
C ILE A 17 10.10 12.22 2.47
N LYS A 18 10.66 13.39 2.15
CA LYS A 18 11.31 14.26 3.16
C LYS A 18 10.62 15.61 3.37
N HIS A 19 9.87 16.08 2.38
CA HIS A 19 9.28 17.42 2.45
C HIS A 19 8.12 17.44 3.47
N PRO A 20 8.08 18.37 4.43
CA PRO A 20 7.09 18.38 5.50
C PRO A 20 5.65 18.45 4.98
N ALA A 21 5.41 19.21 3.91
CA ALA A 21 4.08 19.33 3.31
C ALA A 21 3.45 17.98 2.91
N PHE A 22 4.24 16.94 2.64
CA PHE A 22 3.69 15.63 2.30
C PHE A 22 3.13 14.88 3.52
N PHE A 23 3.48 15.27 4.76
CA PHE A 23 3.01 14.63 5.99
C PHE A 23 1.72 15.26 6.56
N GLU A 24 1.26 16.36 5.96
CA GLU A 24 0.09 17.11 6.43
C GLU A 24 -1.24 16.41 6.12
N ASP A 25 -1.29 15.64 5.03
CA ASP A 25 -2.49 14.91 4.61
C ASP A 25 -2.19 13.63 3.80
N GLU A 26 -3.14 12.70 3.78
CA GLU A 26 -3.00 11.40 3.10
C GLU A 26 -2.81 11.54 1.58
N ARG A 27 -3.45 12.53 0.95
CA ARG A 27 -3.43 12.69 -0.51
C ARG A 27 -2.09 13.22 -1.00
N SER A 28 -1.53 14.21 -0.30
CA SER A 28 -0.20 14.74 -0.56
C SER A 28 0.87 13.65 -0.39
N PHE A 29 0.77 12.87 0.69
CA PHE A 29 1.67 11.73 0.91
C PHE A 29 1.54 10.66 -0.18
N GLN A 30 0.30 10.31 -0.56
CA GLN A 30 0.02 9.34 -1.62
C GLN A 30 0.65 9.74 -2.96
N GLY A 31 0.54 11.01 -3.34
CA GLY A 31 1.11 11.53 -4.59
C GLY A 31 2.63 11.36 -4.62
N GLU A 32 3.31 11.76 -3.55
CA GLU A 32 4.76 11.64 -3.45
C GLU A 32 5.21 10.16 -3.35
N LEU A 33 4.47 9.34 -2.59
CA LEU A 33 4.75 7.91 -2.50
C LEU A 33 4.67 7.23 -3.86
N LEU A 34 3.68 7.58 -4.70
CA LEU A 34 3.58 7.05 -6.06
C LEU A 34 4.81 7.41 -6.90
N VAL A 35 5.29 8.65 -6.81
CA VAL A 35 6.51 9.10 -7.50
C VAL A 35 7.72 8.32 -7.00
N MET A 36 7.86 8.20 -5.68
CA MET A 36 8.98 7.51 -5.06
C MET A 36 9.00 6.01 -5.37
N LEU A 37 7.85 5.33 -5.36
CA LEU A 37 7.74 3.92 -5.74
C LEU A 37 8.19 3.69 -7.19
N ARG A 38 7.73 4.52 -8.13
CA ARG A 38 8.15 4.43 -9.54
C ARG A 38 9.63 4.72 -9.75
N LYS A 39 10.23 5.55 -8.90
CA LYS A 39 11.65 5.87 -8.95
C LYS A 39 12.52 4.76 -8.33
N THR A 40 12.03 4.11 -7.28
CA THR A 40 12.83 3.20 -6.44
C THR A 40 12.67 1.74 -6.80
N ILE A 41 11.54 1.34 -7.41
CA ILE A 41 11.33 -0.02 -7.90
C ILE A 41 11.81 -0.07 -9.37
N PRO A 42 12.92 -0.78 -9.67
CA PRO A 42 13.36 -0.95 -11.04
C PRO A 42 12.38 -1.80 -11.86
N ASP A 43 12.29 -1.54 -13.17
CA ASP A 43 11.39 -2.28 -14.07
C ASP A 43 11.63 -3.81 -14.04
N HIS A 44 12.87 -4.26 -13.84
CA HIS A 44 13.21 -5.69 -13.77
C HIS A 44 12.81 -6.36 -12.44
N VAL A 45 12.44 -5.57 -11.42
CA VAL A 45 11.90 -6.08 -10.15
C VAL A 45 10.39 -6.25 -10.24
N LEU A 46 9.71 -5.43 -11.05
CA LEU A 46 8.29 -5.58 -11.29
C LEU A 46 8.00 -6.88 -12.05
N PRO A 47 6.88 -7.57 -11.73
CA PRO A 47 6.39 -8.66 -12.57
C PRO A 47 6.15 -8.17 -13.99
N GLU A 48 6.26 -9.08 -14.96
CA GLU A 48 6.07 -8.72 -16.37
C GLU A 48 4.69 -8.08 -16.60
N GLY A 49 4.69 -6.91 -17.25
CA GLY A 49 3.47 -6.16 -17.53
C GLY A 49 2.84 -5.45 -16.32
N ALA A 50 3.47 -5.53 -15.13
CA ALA A 50 2.97 -4.84 -13.95
C ALA A 50 3.22 -3.32 -14.03
N VAL A 51 2.29 -2.56 -13.48
CA VAL A 51 2.36 -1.11 -13.36
C VAL A 51 2.05 -0.68 -11.93
N ILE A 52 2.63 0.45 -11.52
CA ILE A 52 2.35 1.10 -10.23
C ILE A 52 1.37 2.25 -10.49
N GLN A 53 0.18 2.15 -9.91
CA GLN A 53 -0.90 3.11 -10.15
C GLN A 53 -1.56 3.54 -8.85
N GLN A 54 -2.00 4.79 -8.83
CA GLN A 54 -3.10 5.18 -7.96
C GLN A 54 -4.37 4.55 -8.53
N GLU A 55 -5.16 3.85 -7.71
CA GLU A 55 -6.40 3.25 -8.21
C GLU A 55 -7.42 4.37 -8.51
N TYR A 56 -7.67 4.63 -9.79
CA TYR A 56 -8.72 5.53 -10.26
C TYR A 56 -10.01 4.73 -10.46
N GLN A 57 -10.84 4.73 -9.42
CA GLN A 57 -12.23 4.30 -9.35
C GLN A 57 -12.83 3.72 -10.66
N LYS A 58 -12.73 2.40 -10.87
CA LYS A 58 -13.67 1.71 -11.76
C LYS A 58 -14.99 1.53 -11.01
N ARG A 59 -15.98 2.32 -11.43
CA ARG A 59 -17.39 2.43 -11.00
C ARG A 59 -17.90 1.31 -10.08
N LEU A 60 -18.60 1.74 -9.01
CA LEU A 60 -19.30 1.00 -7.94
C LEU A 60 -20.00 -0.33 -8.30
N ALA A 61 -20.27 -0.58 -9.59
CA ALA A 61 -21.14 -1.64 -10.08
C ALA A 61 -20.48 -3.03 -10.16
N THR A 62 -19.15 -3.16 -9.98
CA THR A 62 -18.43 -4.35 -10.50
C THR A 62 -17.87 -5.30 -9.44
N HIS A 63 -17.69 -4.88 -8.17
CA HIS A 63 -17.08 -5.73 -7.11
C HIS A 63 -17.74 -5.62 -5.72
N GLY A 64 -18.85 -4.88 -5.57
CA GLY A 64 -19.63 -4.83 -4.31
C GLY A 64 -18.94 -4.21 -3.08
N LEU A 65 -17.69 -3.75 -3.21
CA LEU A 65 -16.91 -3.13 -2.14
C LEU A 65 -16.88 -1.60 -2.31
N ARG A 66 -17.18 -0.86 -1.24
CA ARG A 66 -16.95 0.61 -1.13
C ARG A 66 -15.54 0.94 -0.61
N ILE A 67 -14.61 0.00 -0.71
CA ILE A 67 -13.26 0.12 -0.15
C ILE A 67 -12.31 0.39 -1.32
N ARG A 68 -11.53 1.48 -1.24
CA ARG A 68 -10.59 1.91 -2.30
C ARG A 68 -9.16 1.78 -1.79
N PRO A 69 -8.26 1.13 -2.54
CA PRO A 69 -6.84 1.16 -2.21
C PRO A 69 -6.21 2.47 -2.66
N ASP A 70 -5.17 2.90 -1.97
CA ASP A 70 -4.49 4.14 -2.29
C ASP A 70 -3.52 3.96 -3.46
N ILE A 71 -2.74 2.88 -3.44
CA ILE A 71 -1.79 2.53 -4.50
C ILE A 71 -1.86 1.03 -4.74
N ILE A 72 -1.78 0.63 -6.00
CA ILE A 72 -1.74 -0.78 -6.42
C ILE A 72 -0.56 -1.06 -7.33
N ILE A 73 -0.08 -2.29 -7.26
CA ILE A 73 0.86 -2.88 -8.21
C ILE A 73 0.15 -4.09 -8.83
N HIS A 74 -0.14 -3.99 -10.12
CA HIS A 74 -0.91 -4.98 -10.87
C HIS A 74 -0.53 -4.98 -12.34
N ALA A 75 -0.78 -6.08 -13.04
CA ALA A 75 -0.85 -6.12 -14.48
C ALA A 75 -2.25 -5.63 -14.90
N PRO A 76 -2.37 -4.61 -15.77
CA PRO A 76 -3.67 -4.12 -16.21
C PRO A 76 -4.50 -5.25 -16.83
N TYR A 77 -5.76 -5.35 -16.43
CA TYR A 77 -6.67 -6.38 -16.96
C TYR A 77 -6.73 -6.35 -18.50
N ASP A 78 -6.46 -7.51 -19.07
CA ASP A 78 -6.54 -7.81 -20.50
C ASP A 78 -7.35 -9.10 -20.66
N PRO A 79 -8.57 -9.05 -21.26
CA PRO A 79 -9.44 -10.22 -21.40
C PRO A 79 -8.85 -11.31 -22.32
N SER A 80 -7.81 -11.02 -23.09
CA SER A 80 -7.10 -12.01 -23.91
C SER A 80 -6.02 -12.75 -23.13
N ARG A 81 -5.60 -12.23 -21.97
CA ARG A 81 -4.52 -12.78 -21.13
C ARG A 81 -4.97 -13.20 -19.74
N HIS A 82 -6.16 -12.77 -19.29
CA HIS A 82 -6.67 -13.00 -17.95
C HIS A 82 -8.08 -13.62 -17.96
N GLY A 83 -8.33 -14.57 -17.07
CA GLY A 83 -9.65 -15.15 -16.81
C GLY A 83 -10.56 -14.26 -15.98
N GLY A 84 -9.99 -13.29 -15.26
CA GLY A 84 -10.71 -12.38 -14.37
C GLY A 84 -9.90 -11.14 -13.97
N ARG A 85 -10.52 -10.22 -13.23
CA ARG A 85 -9.89 -8.97 -12.73
C ARG A 85 -9.13 -9.17 -11.41
N ASP A 86 -9.34 -10.31 -10.81
CA ASP A 86 -8.61 -10.89 -9.69
C ASP A 86 -7.28 -11.53 -10.14
N GLU A 87 -7.02 -11.63 -11.44
CA GLU A 87 -5.72 -12.04 -11.97
C GLU A 87 -4.80 -10.85 -12.22
N GLY A 88 -3.49 -11.05 -12.05
CA GLY A 88 -2.48 -10.02 -12.27
C GLY A 88 -2.30 -9.02 -11.12
N ASN A 89 -2.87 -9.28 -9.93
CA ASN A 89 -2.74 -8.43 -8.75
C ASN A 89 -1.53 -8.85 -7.90
N PHE A 90 -0.68 -7.89 -7.48
CA PHE A 90 0.57 -8.22 -6.78
C PHE A 90 0.71 -7.57 -5.40
N LEU A 91 0.42 -6.28 -5.29
CA LEU A 91 0.52 -5.55 -4.03
C LEU A 91 -0.56 -4.48 -3.96
N VAL A 92 -1.17 -4.34 -2.79
CA VAL A 92 -2.13 -3.26 -2.50
C VAL A 92 -1.66 -2.46 -1.28
N ILE A 93 -1.73 -1.14 -1.36
CA ILE A 93 -1.27 -0.22 -0.30
C ILE A 93 -2.44 0.63 0.19
N ALA A 94 -2.60 0.71 1.51
CA ALA A 94 -3.53 1.60 2.21
C ALA A 94 -2.76 2.58 3.11
N LEU A 95 -3.17 3.85 3.06
CA LEU A 95 -2.56 4.94 3.81
C LEU A 95 -3.55 5.48 4.84
N LYS A 96 -3.06 5.73 6.06
CA LYS A 96 -3.80 6.47 7.08
C LYS A 96 -2.91 7.47 7.78
N ARG A 97 -3.38 8.69 7.97
CA ARG A 97 -2.67 9.70 8.76
C ARG A 97 -3.03 9.58 10.23
N GLN A 98 -2.02 9.36 11.07
CA GLN A 98 -2.15 9.31 12.53
C GLN A 98 -3.31 8.42 12.99
N ALA A 99 -3.45 7.24 12.38
CA ALA A 99 -4.48 6.28 12.75
C ALA A 99 -4.38 5.95 14.24
N SER A 100 -5.53 5.84 14.92
CA SER A 100 -5.62 5.15 16.20
C SER A 100 -5.62 3.64 15.97
N ALA A 101 -5.37 2.84 17.02
CA ALA A 101 -5.44 1.39 16.93
C ALA A 101 -6.83 0.91 16.46
N ALA A 102 -7.90 1.51 16.98
CA ALA A 102 -9.27 1.18 16.56
C ALA A 102 -9.49 1.46 15.07
N LYS A 103 -9.00 2.61 14.56
CA LYS A 103 -9.11 2.94 13.14
C LYS A 103 -8.27 2.01 12.26
N ALA A 104 -7.05 1.70 12.69
CA ALA A 104 -6.18 0.74 12.00
C ALA A 104 -6.84 -0.65 11.90
N ALA A 105 -7.49 -1.14 12.96
CA ALA A 105 -8.20 -2.43 12.94
C ALA A 105 -9.34 -2.46 11.90
N GLU A 106 -10.11 -1.38 11.77
CA GLU A 106 -11.15 -1.24 10.72
C GLU A 106 -10.53 -1.25 9.31
N ASP A 107 -9.41 -0.54 9.14
CA ASP A 107 -8.71 -0.45 7.86
C ASP A 107 -8.04 -1.79 7.49
N PHE A 108 -7.49 -2.54 8.45
CA PHE A 108 -6.98 -3.90 8.23
C PHE A 108 -8.06 -4.85 7.74
N THR A 109 -9.23 -4.83 8.38
CA THR A 109 -10.38 -5.64 7.97
C THR A 109 -10.80 -5.30 6.54
N SER A 110 -10.80 -4.00 6.22
CA SER A 110 -11.16 -3.49 4.91
C SER A 110 -10.13 -3.90 3.83
N LEU A 111 -8.84 -3.80 4.16
CA LEU A 111 -7.74 -4.20 3.30
C LEU A 111 -7.75 -5.72 3.04
N GLY A 112 -7.90 -6.53 4.08
CA GLY A 112 -8.00 -7.99 3.96
C GLY A 112 -9.15 -8.41 3.05
N ARG A 113 -10.35 -7.83 3.23
CA ARG A 113 -11.50 -8.12 2.36
C ARG A 113 -11.23 -7.77 0.89
N MET A 114 -10.52 -6.68 0.62
CA MET A 114 -10.14 -6.31 -0.74
C MET A 114 -9.13 -7.29 -1.32
N MET A 115 -8.15 -7.69 -0.52
CA MET A 115 -7.16 -8.67 -0.94
C MET A 115 -7.80 -10.01 -1.29
N ASP A 116 -8.82 -10.43 -0.57
CA ASP A 116 -9.53 -11.68 -0.87
C ASP A 116 -10.39 -11.58 -2.14
N VAL A 117 -11.13 -10.49 -2.30
CA VAL A 117 -12.03 -10.31 -3.46
C VAL A 117 -11.26 -10.11 -4.77
N LEU A 118 -10.10 -9.45 -4.71
CA LEU A 118 -9.27 -9.16 -5.88
C LEU A 118 -8.02 -10.03 -5.94
N ASN A 119 -7.91 -11.04 -5.07
CA ASN A 119 -6.80 -11.99 -5.01
C ASN A 119 -5.41 -11.31 -4.99
N TYR A 120 -5.26 -10.27 -4.17
CA TYR A 120 -3.94 -9.70 -3.88
C TYR A 120 -3.18 -10.64 -2.92
N PRO A 121 -1.97 -11.10 -3.29
CA PRO A 121 -1.18 -11.97 -2.42
C PRO A 121 -0.54 -11.21 -1.27
N ALA A 122 -0.34 -9.89 -1.39
CA ALA A 122 0.31 -9.05 -0.38
C ALA A 122 -0.38 -7.68 -0.24
N GLY A 123 -0.44 -7.20 0.99
CA GLY A 123 -0.97 -5.90 1.37
C GLY A 123 0.02 -5.09 2.20
N VAL A 124 -0.09 -3.78 2.14
CA VAL A 124 0.70 -2.84 2.94
C VAL A 124 -0.22 -1.84 3.59
N PHE A 125 -0.09 -1.66 4.89
CA PHE A 125 -0.72 -0.56 5.61
C PHE A 125 0.36 0.42 6.08
N ILE A 126 0.14 1.72 5.86
CA ILE A 126 1.12 2.75 6.24
C ILE A 126 0.44 3.81 7.11
N ASN A 127 0.87 3.90 8.37
CA ASN A 127 0.47 4.96 9.28
C ASN A 127 1.43 6.15 9.16
N ILE A 128 0.99 7.22 8.49
CA ILE A 128 1.81 8.40 8.23
C ILE A 128 1.74 9.40 9.40
N ALA A 129 2.82 10.16 9.56
CA ALA A 129 3.04 11.08 10.68
C ALA A 129 2.88 10.41 12.06
N SER A 130 3.31 9.16 12.16
CA SER A 130 3.16 8.30 13.33
C SER A 130 4.39 7.40 13.51
N LEU A 131 4.65 7.02 14.76
CA LEU A 131 5.65 6.01 15.13
C LEU A 131 5.04 4.61 15.39
N LYS A 132 3.71 4.50 15.27
CA LYS A 132 2.96 3.27 15.59
C LYS A 132 2.38 2.65 14.33
N THR A 133 2.79 1.41 14.05
CA THR A 133 2.27 0.58 12.94
C THR A 133 0.89 0.03 13.23
N HIS A 134 0.57 -0.16 14.53
CA HIS A 134 -0.62 -0.85 15.02
C HIS A 134 -0.68 -2.34 14.62
N ALA A 135 0.45 -2.96 14.31
CA ALA A 135 0.51 -4.38 13.95
C ALA A 135 -0.03 -5.31 15.06
N GLU A 136 -0.04 -4.85 16.32
CA GLU A 136 -0.59 -5.59 17.45
C GLU A 136 -2.11 -5.83 17.37
N VAL A 137 -2.85 -5.01 16.61
CA VAL A 137 -4.29 -5.20 16.37
C VAL A 137 -4.61 -5.79 14.99
N LEU A 138 -3.58 -6.22 14.24
CA LEU A 138 -3.75 -6.90 12.96
C LEU A 138 -4.41 -8.28 13.18
N PRO A 139 -5.53 -8.60 12.50
CA PRO A 139 -6.16 -9.90 12.59
C PRO A 139 -5.17 -11.04 12.30
N PRO A 140 -5.14 -12.13 13.10
CA PRO A 140 -4.17 -13.21 12.96
C PRO A 140 -4.06 -13.80 11.54
N GLU A 141 -5.19 -13.91 10.85
CA GLU A 141 -5.30 -14.44 9.50
C GLU A 141 -4.69 -13.54 8.41
N LEU A 142 -4.39 -12.28 8.74
CA LEU A 142 -3.77 -11.31 7.84
C LEU A 142 -2.28 -11.10 8.13
N LYS A 143 -1.72 -11.66 9.21
CA LYS A 143 -0.34 -11.40 9.67
C LYS A 143 0.73 -11.72 8.64
N ASP A 144 0.56 -12.80 7.88
CA ASP A 144 1.53 -13.21 6.84
C ASP A 144 1.26 -12.56 5.49
N ARG A 145 0.21 -11.72 5.40
CA ARG A 145 -0.27 -11.12 4.14
C ARG A 145 -0.18 -9.60 4.14
N ILE A 146 -0.27 -8.95 5.30
CA ILE A 146 -0.20 -7.49 5.44
C ILE A 146 1.05 -7.12 6.21
N THR A 147 1.93 -6.34 5.59
CA THR A 147 3.06 -5.70 6.27
C THR A 147 2.66 -4.29 6.74
N CYS A 148 2.96 -3.96 7.99
CA CYS A 148 2.58 -2.68 8.58
C CYS A 148 3.79 -1.75 8.66
N PHE A 149 3.65 -0.54 8.13
CA PHE A 149 4.63 0.53 8.24
C PHE A 149 4.09 1.70 9.06
N ALA A 150 4.98 2.38 9.75
CA ALA A 150 4.74 3.69 10.32
C ALA A 150 5.90 4.60 9.91
N ILE A 151 5.56 5.82 9.51
CA ILE A 151 6.55 6.81 9.10
C ILE A 151 6.27 8.15 9.78
N SER A 152 7.31 8.76 10.32
CA SER A 152 7.28 10.11 10.86
C SER A 152 8.49 10.91 10.43
N ARG A 153 8.31 12.22 10.29
CA ARG A 153 9.38 13.18 10.07
C ARG A 153 9.62 13.96 11.37
N GLY A 154 10.85 13.98 11.87
CA GLY A 154 11.27 14.85 12.98
C GLY A 154 11.50 16.29 12.54
N ASP A 155 11.71 17.19 13.49
CA ASP A 155 11.84 18.64 13.22
C ASP A 155 13.00 18.96 12.27
N GLU A 156 14.14 18.29 12.46
CA GLU A 156 15.35 18.42 11.61
C GLU A 156 15.23 17.70 10.25
N GLY A 157 14.06 17.12 9.93
CA GLY A 157 13.83 16.40 8.67
C GLY A 157 14.33 14.97 8.63
N GLN A 158 14.76 14.42 9.78
CA GLN A 158 15.03 13.01 9.96
C GLN A 158 13.75 12.19 9.72
N ILE A 159 13.87 11.14 8.92
CA ILE A 159 12.79 10.19 8.65
C ILE A 159 12.98 8.98 9.55
N THR A 160 11.95 8.65 10.32
CA THR A 160 11.87 7.41 11.09
C THR A 160 10.84 6.51 10.43
N ILE A 161 11.26 5.29 10.10
CA ILE A 161 10.38 4.24 9.58
C ILE A 161 10.41 3.08 10.56
N ARG A 162 9.23 2.57 10.89
CA ARG A 162 9.03 1.31 11.59
C ARG A 162 8.30 0.35 10.66
N ARG A 163 8.72 -0.91 10.67
CA ARG A 163 8.12 -2.02 9.92
C ARG A 163 7.87 -3.17 10.89
N ASP A 164 6.66 -3.71 10.87
CA ASP A 164 6.24 -4.91 11.61
C ASP A 164 5.52 -5.90 10.68
#